data_AF-A0A512CZV2-F1
#
_entry.id   AF-A0A512CZV2-F1
#
_cell.length_a   1.000
_cell.length_b   1.000
_cell.length_c   1.000
_cell.angle_alpha   90.00
_cell.angle_beta   90.00
_cell.angle_gamma   90.00
#
_symmetry.space_group_name_H-M   'P 1'
#
loop_
_entity.id
_entity.type
_entity.pdbx_description
1 polymer ?
#
loop_
_entity_poly.entity_id
_entity_poly.type
_entity_poly.pdbx_seq_one_letter_code
_entity_poly.pdbx_strand_id
1 'polypeptide(L)'
;MDLFEYQARDMFEKHGVPVLAGAIATTPEEARAAAEKIGPKSGGVTVVKAQVKTGGRGKAGGVKVTKSPDEAQAAAEAILGMDIKGHTVGTVMVAQGARIAEEYYFSVLLDRANRTYLAMCSKEGGMEIEELAVERPEALARIAVDPNTGIDAAKAQEIVDAAGFDDADKAAIADVIQKLWTVYREEDATLVEVNPLVKTEDGDIVALDGKVTLDENAGFRHADHEALEDTAHADPLEAAAKEKNLNYVKLDGSVGIIGNGAGLVMSTLDVVAYAGEEFGGQKPANFLDIGGGASAEVMANGLHIILSDPQVKSVFVNVFGGITSCDAVANGIVGALDALGDEENRPLVVRLDGNNVEEGRRILQERNHPLVTVEPTMDGAARRAAELAARPAN
;
A
#
# COMPACT_ATOMS: atom_id res chain seq x y z
N MET A 1 -2.87 -2.55 -4.87
CA MET A 1 -1.76 -1.73 -5.37
C MET A 1 -2.16 -0.27 -5.49
N ASP A 2 -1.50 0.63 -4.75
CA ASP A 2 -1.65 2.08 -4.92
C ASP A 2 -0.76 2.60 -6.05
N LEU A 3 -1.29 3.50 -6.87
CA LEU A 3 -0.57 4.18 -7.95
C LEU A 3 0.05 5.50 -7.49
N PHE A 4 1.13 5.91 -8.16
CA PHE A 4 1.60 7.29 -8.12
C PHE A 4 0.63 8.22 -8.85
N GLU A 5 0.63 9.52 -8.53
CA GLU A 5 -0.22 10.50 -9.19
C GLU A 5 0.00 10.51 -10.72
N TYR A 6 1.25 10.44 -11.19
CA TYR A 6 1.51 10.42 -12.64
C TYR A 6 0.91 9.19 -13.33
N GLN A 7 0.93 8.03 -12.66
CA GLN A 7 0.34 6.79 -13.18
C GLN A 7 -1.18 6.88 -13.22
N ALA A 8 -1.79 7.43 -12.15
CA ALA A 8 -3.21 7.71 -12.12
C ALA A 8 -3.61 8.69 -13.24
N ARG A 9 -2.81 9.74 -13.46
CA ARG A 9 -3.01 10.72 -14.55
C ARG A 9 -2.92 10.08 -15.93
N ASP A 10 -1.94 9.22 -16.17
CA ASP A 10 -1.79 8.53 -17.46
C ASP A 10 -2.94 7.53 -17.70
N MET A 11 -3.39 6.85 -16.64
CA MET A 11 -4.57 5.99 -16.67
C MET A 11 -5.84 6.79 -16.97
N PHE A 12 -6.03 7.95 -16.34
CA PHE A 12 -7.12 8.86 -16.64
C PHE A 12 -7.12 9.30 -18.11
N GLU A 13 -5.96 9.71 -18.64
CA GLU A 13 -5.81 10.08 -20.06
C GLU A 13 -6.15 8.92 -21.00
N LYS A 14 -5.69 7.70 -20.70
CA LYS A 14 -5.99 6.47 -21.48
C LYS A 14 -7.50 6.22 -21.60
N HIS A 15 -8.26 6.55 -20.56
CA HIS A 15 -9.72 6.38 -20.51
C HIS A 15 -10.51 7.65 -20.87
N GLY A 16 -9.84 8.69 -21.37
CA GLY A 16 -10.48 9.92 -21.86
C GLY A 16 -10.99 10.86 -20.77
N VAL A 17 -10.60 10.65 -19.51
CA VAL A 17 -10.78 11.63 -18.43
C VAL A 17 -9.90 12.84 -18.75
N PRO A 18 -10.44 14.07 -18.78
CA PRO A 18 -9.63 15.25 -19.06
C PRO A 18 -8.58 15.47 -17.97
N VAL A 19 -7.31 15.50 -18.37
CA VAL A 19 -6.16 15.78 -17.52
C VAL A 19 -5.27 16.83 -18.16
N LEU A 20 -4.44 17.47 -17.34
CA LEU A 20 -3.41 18.36 -17.85
C LEU A 20 -2.15 17.60 -18.28
N ALA A 21 -1.32 18.26 -19.09
CA ALA A 21 -0.05 17.68 -19.50
C ALA A 21 0.88 17.51 -18.29
N GLY A 22 1.54 16.36 -18.21
CA GLY A 22 2.54 16.06 -17.19
C GLY A 22 3.71 15.30 -17.80
N ALA A 23 4.87 15.37 -17.15
CA ALA A 23 6.02 14.53 -17.45
C ALA A 23 6.80 14.24 -16.17
N ILE A 24 7.29 13.01 -16.03
CA ILE A 24 8.15 12.62 -14.90
C ILE A 24 9.59 13.08 -15.12
N ALA A 25 10.30 13.29 -14.03
CA ALA A 25 11.72 13.58 -13.98
C ALA A 25 12.35 12.92 -12.74
N THR A 26 13.51 12.31 -12.95
CA THR A 26 14.36 11.71 -11.90
C THR A 26 15.60 12.55 -11.61
N THR A 27 15.87 13.54 -12.46
CA THR A 27 16.94 14.52 -12.28
C THR A 27 16.41 15.95 -12.42
N PRO A 28 17.07 16.95 -11.80
CA PRO A 28 16.73 18.36 -11.99
C PRO A 28 16.76 18.78 -13.47
N GLU A 29 17.68 18.26 -14.27
CA GLU A 29 17.82 18.57 -15.69
C GLU A 29 16.63 18.05 -16.51
N GLU A 30 16.14 16.85 -16.20
CA GLU A 30 14.92 16.31 -16.80
C GLU A 30 13.70 17.17 -16.45
N ALA A 31 13.63 17.67 -15.20
CA ALA A 31 12.54 18.56 -14.79
C ALA A 31 12.58 19.90 -15.56
N ARG A 32 13.77 20.44 -15.81
CA ARG A 32 13.95 21.63 -16.67
C ARG A 32 13.44 21.37 -18.09
N ALA A 33 13.86 20.26 -18.70
CA ALA A 33 13.45 19.91 -20.06
C ALA A 33 11.93 19.66 -20.16
N ALA A 34 11.33 19.03 -19.16
CA ALA A 34 9.89 18.85 -19.07
C ALA A 34 9.16 20.21 -19.01
N ALA A 35 9.65 21.14 -18.19
CA ALA A 35 9.08 22.48 -18.06
C ALA A 35 9.22 23.31 -19.36
N GLU A 36 10.32 23.17 -20.11
CA GLU A 36 10.48 23.81 -21.43
C GLU A 36 9.40 23.34 -22.43
N LYS A 37 9.01 22.06 -22.37
CA LYS A 37 7.98 21.48 -23.25
C LYS A 37 6.55 21.79 -22.78
N ILE A 38 6.32 21.76 -21.48
CA ILE A 38 4.97 21.82 -20.89
C ILE A 38 4.55 23.26 -20.57
N GLY A 39 5.46 24.05 -19.98
CA GLY A 39 5.19 25.42 -19.53
C GLY A 39 4.55 26.33 -20.59
N PRO A 40 4.92 26.29 -21.88
CA PRO A 40 4.26 27.10 -22.91
C PRO A 40 2.75 26.92 -23.02
N LYS A 41 2.20 25.76 -22.60
CA LYS A 41 0.75 25.49 -22.61
C LYS A 41 -0.03 26.28 -21.54
N SER A 42 0.68 26.85 -20.58
CA SER A 42 0.13 27.53 -19.39
C SER A 42 0.87 28.85 -19.12
N GLY A 43 1.35 29.52 -20.17
CA GLY A 43 2.02 30.82 -20.05
C GLY A 43 3.34 30.79 -19.27
N GLY A 44 4.00 29.63 -19.23
CA GLY A 44 5.24 29.38 -18.49
C GLY A 44 5.04 28.79 -17.09
N VAL A 45 3.81 28.68 -16.60
CA VAL A 45 3.52 28.17 -15.26
C VAL A 45 3.48 26.64 -15.25
N THR A 46 4.30 26.01 -14.41
CA THR A 46 4.27 24.57 -14.14
C THR A 46 4.19 24.29 -12.64
N VAL A 47 3.90 23.05 -12.27
CA VAL A 47 3.91 22.59 -10.89
C VAL A 47 4.81 21.37 -10.79
N VAL A 48 5.84 21.43 -9.95
CA VAL A 48 6.71 20.29 -9.63
C VAL A 48 6.13 19.58 -8.41
N LYS A 49 5.74 18.31 -8.57
CA LYS A 49 5.05 17.50 -7.56
C LYS A 49 5.85 16.23 -7.25
N ALA A 50 6.20 16.03 -5.98
CA ALA A 50 6.79 14.80 -5.47
C ALA A 50 5.88 13.59 -5.78
N GLN A 51 6.45 12.52 -6.31
CA GLN A 51 5.74 11.26 -6.56
C GLN A 51 6.00 10.29 -5.40
N VAL A 52 5.05 10.26 -4.46
CA VAL A 52 5.02 9.34 -3.31
C VAL A 52 3.59 8.88 -3.09
N LYS A 53 3.39 7.66 -2.58
CA LYS A 53 2.07 7.04 -2.39
C LYS A 53 1.35 7.49 -1.10
N THR A 54 1.68 8.69 -0.62
CA THR A 54 1.06 9.31 0.56
C THR A 54 0.49 10.69 0.25
N GLY A 55 -0.63 11.03 0.89
CA GLY A 55 -1.21 12.38 0.88
C GLY A 55 -0.43 13.40 1.72
N GLY A 56 -0.78 14.67 1.58
CA GLY A 56 -0.19 15.78 2.35
C GLY A 56 1.13 16.33 1.79
N ARG A 57 1.49 15.99 0.54
CA ARG A 57 2.73 16.39 -0.14
C ARG A 57 2.94 17.90 -0.16
N GLY A 58 1.88 18.67 -0.39
CA GLY A 58 1.92 20.14 -0.40
C GLY A 58 2.34 20.72 0.95
N LYS A 59 1.77 20.22 2.06
CA LYS A 59 2.12 20.63 3.42
C LYS A 59 3.57 20.27 3.78
N ALA A 60 4.10 19.17 3.23
CA ALA A 60 5.49 18.76 3.40
C ALA A 60 6.49 19.52 2.50
N GLY A 61 6.02 20.40 1.62
CA GLY A 61 6.87 21.15 0.69
C GLY A 61 7.21 20.40 -0.60
N GLY A 62 6.65 19.22 -0.83
CA GLY A 62 6.82 18.40 -2.04
C GLY A 62 6.01 18.87 -3.24
N VAL A 63 5.32 20.02 -3.17
CA VAL A 63 4.61 20.62 -4.30
C VAL A 63 5.03 22.08 -4.45
N LYS A 64 5.53 22.46 -5.62
CA LYS A 64 6.03 23.82 -5.91
C LYS A 64 5.50 24.32 -7.25
N VAL A 65 4.86 25.49 -7.24
CA VAL A 65 4.50 26.20 -8.47
C VAL A 65 5.74 26.95 -8.98
N THR A 66 6.01 26.84 -10.26
CA THR A 66 7.18 27.43 -10.93
C THR A 66 6.74 28.19 -12.18
N LYS A 67 7.48 29.24 -12.55
CA LYS A 67 7.15 30.16 -13.64
C LYS A 67 8.18 30.14 -14.77
N SER A 68 9.20 29.30 -14.66
CA SER A 68 10.22 29.13 -15.68
C SER A 68 10.85 27.73 -15.59
N PRO A 69 11.51 27.25 -16.65
CA PRO A 69 12.27 26.01 -16.60
C PRO A 69 13.37 25.98 -15.54
N ASP A 70 14.03 27.10 -15.29
CA ASP A 70 15.09 27.19 -14.28
C ASP A 70 14.51 27.11 -12.86
N GLU A 71 13.33 27.69 -12.62
CA GLU A 71 12.60 27.49 -11.36
C GLU A 71 12.14 26.03 -11.18
N ALA A 72 11.74 25.36 -12.27
CA ALA A 72 11.39 23.94 -12.23
C ALA A 72 12.59 23.05 -11.87
N GLN A 73 13.78 23.35 -12.41
CA GLN A 73 15.02 22.68 -12.03
C GLN A 73 15.31 22.85 -10.54
N ALA A 74 15.30 24.09 -10.03
CA ALA A 74 15.58 24.37 -8.63
C ALA A 74 14.57 23.73 -7.68
N ALA A 75 13.29 23.69 -8.08
CA ALA A 75 12.26 22.98 -7.32
C ALA A 75 12.50 21.46 -7.29
N ALA A 76 12.89 20.85 -8.41
CA ALA A 76 13.21 19.43 -8.47
C ALA A 76 14.45 19.10 -7.63
N GLU A 77 15.49 19.93 -7.66
CA GLU A 77 16.69 19.77 -6.81
C GLU A 77 16.34 19.81 -5.31
N ALA A 78 15.39 20.65 -4.91
CA ALA A 78 14.94 20.72 -3.52
C ALA A 78 14.02 19.56 -3.09
N ILE A 79 13.31 18.92 -4.04
CA ILE A 79 12.30 17.90 -3.76
C ILE A 79 12.88 16.49 -3.86
N LEU A 80 13.73 16.21 -4.85
CA LEU A 80 14.34 14.90 -5.03
C LEU A 80 15.22 14.56 -3.82
N GLY A 81 15.02 13.37 -3.26
CA GLY A 81 15.69 12.90 -2.03
C GLY A 81 15.06 13.37 -0.72
N MET A 82 14.00 14.20 -0.76
CA MET A 82 13.24 14.56 0.43
C MET A 82 12.54 13.32 1.02
N ASP A 83 12.48 13.21 2.34
CA ASP A 83 11.59 12.26 3.02
C ASP A 83 10.22 12.91 3.26
N ILE A 84 9.16 12.26 2.76
CA ILE A 84 7.77 12.66 3.01
C ILE A 84 7.07 11.51 3.73
N LYS A 85 6.99 11.60 5.06
CA LYS A 85 6.34 10.59 5.93
C LYS A 85 6.93 9.18 5.76
N GLY A 86 8.26 9.07 5.66
CA GLY A 86 8.94 7.78 5.47
C GLY A 86 9.07 7.35 4.00
N HIS A 87 8.60 8.16 3.05
CA HIS A 87 8.79 7.93 1.62
C HIS A 87 9.83 8.89 1.06
N THR A 88 10.99 8.34 0.68
CA THR A 88 12.02 9.08 -0.05
C THR A 88 11.54 9.39 -1.47
N VAL A 89 11.60 10.66 -1.87
CA VAL A 89 11.17 11.09 -3.20
C VAL A 89 12.25 10.77 -4.25
N GLY A 90 12.06 9.68 -5.00
CA GLY A 90 12.93 9.31 -6.14
C GLY A 90 12.52 9.92 -7.49
N THR A 91 11.30 10.48 -7.59
CA THR A 91 10.75 11.00 -8.85
C THR A 91 9.85 12.21 -8.57
N VAL A 92 9.88 13.18 -9.47
CA VAL A 92 8.93 14.31 -9.50
C VAL A 92 8.14 14.30 -10.80
N MET A 93 6.93 14.82 -10.76
CA MET A 93 6.13 15.12 -11.95
C MET A 93 6.13 16.64 -12.17
N VAL A 94 6.48 17.08 -13.38
CA VAL A 94 6.30 18.44 -13.84
C VAL A 94 4.96 18.52 -14.58
N ALA A 95 3.97 19.14 -13.95
CA ALA A 95 2.62 19.30 -14.47
C ALA A 95 2.38 20.70 -15.04
N GLN A 96 1.53 20.79 -16.06
CA GLN A 96 1.02 22.05 -16.59
C GLN A 96 0.22 22.80 -15.51
N GLY A 97 0.41 24.12 -15.42
CA GLY A 97 -0.39 24.96 -14.54
C GLY A 97 -1.84 25.09 -15.00
N ALA A 98 -2.77 25.17 -14.04
CA ALA A 98 -4.20 25.34 -14.28
C ALA A 98 -4.65 26.77 -13.89
N ARG A 99 -5.54 27.37 -14.69
CA ARG A 99 -6.30 28.56 -14.28
C ARG A 99 -7.58 28.11 -13.60
N ILE A 100 -7.51 27.97 -12.29
CA ILE A 100 -8.56 27.35 -11.48
C ILE A 100 -9.65 28.39 -11.17
N ALA A 101 -10.89 28.11 -11.56
CA ALA A 101 -12.05 28.89 -11.15
C ALA A 101 -12.68 28.30 -9.87
N GLU A 102 -12.86 26.98 -9.85
CA GLU A 102 -13.46 26.24 -8.73
C GLU A 102 -12.78 24.88 -8.56
N GLU A 103 -12.69 24.41 -7.31
CA GLU A 103 -12.11 23.12 -6.93
C GLU A 103 -13.19 22.24 -6.31
N TYR A 104 -13.37 21.05 -6.86
CA TYR A 104 -14.36 20.07 -6.44
C TYR A 104 -13.69 18.77 -6.00
N TYR A 105 -14.49 17.87 -5.42
CA TYR A 105 -14.07 16.54 -5.02
C TYR A 105 -14.98 15.48 -5.66
N PHE A 106 -14.37 14.41 -6.16
CA PHE A 106 -15.09 13.20 -6.52
C PHE A 106 -14.29 11.96 -6.14
N SER A 107 -14.97 10.94 -5.62
CA SER A 107 -14.42 9.60 -5.50
C SER A 107 -15.46 8.51 -5.68
N VAL A 108 -15.00 7.32 -6.08
CA VAL A 108 -15.77 6.09 -6.08
C VAL A 108 -14.95 4.97 -5.47
N LEU A 109 -15.56 4.21 -4.55
CA LEU A 109 -14.89 3.14 -3.79
C LEU A 109 -15.84 1.98 -3.46
N LEU A 110 -15.27 0.86 -3.06
CA LEU A 110 -16.03 -0.28 -2.53
C LEU A 110 -16.42 -0.04 -1.06
N ASP A 111 -17.69 0.25 -0.81
CA ASP A 111 -18.25 0.36 0.53
C ASP A 111 -18.48 -1.05 1.10
N ARG A 112 -17.50 -1.49 1.90
CA ARG A 112 -17.51 -2.81 2.54
C ARG A 112 -18.66 -2.99 3.53
N ALA A 113 -19.10 -1.93 4.20
CA ALA A 113 -20.15 -2.02 5.21
C ALA A 113 -21.51 -2.28 4.56
N ASN A 114 -21.80 -1.57 3.47
CA ASN A 114 -23.05 -1.72 2.73
C ASN A 114 -22.96 -2.75 1.60
N ARG A 115 -21.77 -3.25 1.28
CA ARG A 115 -21.48 -4.24 0.22
C ARG A 115 -21.92 -3.72 -1.16
N THR A 116 -21.60 -2.47 -1.43
CA THR A 116 -21.95 -1.75 -2.66
C THR A 116 -20.80 -0.84 -3.08
N TYR A 117 -20.87 -0.24 -4.26
CA TYR A 117 -20.03 0.90 -4.59
C TYR A 117 -20.64 2.19 -4.04
N LEU A 118 -19.79 3.11 -3.61
CA LEU A 118 -20.18 4.42 -3.09
C LEU A 118 -19.47 5.50 -3.89
N ALA A 119 -20.25 6.37 -4.53
CA ALA A 119 -19.75 7.62 -5.10
C ALA A 119 -19.89 8.74 -4.07
N MET A 120 -18.80 9.49 -3.86
CA MET A 120 -18.78 10.66 -3.00
C MET A 120 -18.43 11.89 -3.85
N CYS A 121 -19.16 12.99 -3.67
CA CYS A 121 -18.94 14.20 -4.46
C CYS A 121 -19.24 15.46 -3.67
N SER A 122 -18.43 16.51 -3.86
CA SER A 122 -18.57 17.78 -3.15
C SER A 122 -18.10 18.95 -4.01
N LYS A 123 -18.72 20.12 -3.81
CA LYS A 123 -18.26 21.42 -4.35
C LYS A 123 -17.05 21.98 -3.59
N GLU A 124 -16.69 21.37 -2.46
CA GLU A 124 -15.56 21.76 -1.62
C GLU A 124 -14.41 20.77 -1.84
N GLY A 125 -13.62 21.01 -2.90
CA GLY A 125 -12.38 20.29 -3.20
C GLY A 125 -11.13 20.96 -2.62
N GLY A 126 -9.97 20.34 -2.83
CA GLY A 126 -8.66 20.90 -2.45
C GLY A 126 -8.34 20.78 -0.95
N MET A 127 -9.17 20.07 -0.19
CA MET A 127 -8.99 19.83 1.24
C MET A 127 -9.09 18.33 1.59
N GLU A 128 -8.72 17.96 2.81
CA GLU A 128 -8.83 16.57 3.29
C GLU A 128 -10.32 16.22 3.44
N ILE A 129 -10.77 15.18 2.71
CA ILE A 129 -12.19 14.84 2.64
C ILE A 129 -12.71 14.28 3.97
N GLU A 130 -11.83 13.68 4.76
CA GLU A 130 -12.12 13.15 6.09
C GLU A 130 -12.52 14.25 7.06
N GLU A 131 -11.89 15.43 6.96
CA GLU A 131 -12.27 16.61 7.75
C GLU A 131 -13.64 17.13 7.31
N LEU A 132 -13.87 17.27 6.00
CA LEU A 132 -15.17 17.69 5.45
C LEU A 132 -16.30 16.74 5.88
N ALA A 133 -16.05 15.43 5.82
CA ALA A 133 -17.04 14.40 6.16
C ALA A 133 -17.50 14.47 7.62
N VAL A 134 -16.68 15.01 8.52
CA VAL A 134 -17.00 15.19 9.95
C VAL A 134 -17.58 16.57 10.24
N GLU A 135 -16.98 17.63 9.69
CA GLU A 135 -17.36 19.01 10.00
C GLU A 135 -18.61 19.48 9.25
N ARG A 136 -18.74 19.07 7.97
CA ARG A 136 -19.82 19.45 7.05
C ARG A 136 -20.31 18.23 6.27
N PRO A 137 -20.86 17.20 6.94
CA PRO A 137 -21.29 15.96 6.28
C PRO A 137 -22.33 16.20 5.18
N GLU A 138 -23.11 17.28 5.26
CA GLU A 138 -24.11 17.72 4.28
C GLU A 138 -23.51 18.28 2.98
N ALA A 139 -22.25 18.76 3.02
CA ALA A 139 -21.54 19.22 1.82
C ALA A 139 -20.99 18.06 0.98
N LEU A 140 -21.04 16.82 1.50
CA LEU A 140 -20.55 15.63 0.84
C LEU A 140 -21.70 14.71 0.44
N ALA A 141 -22.08 14.76 -0.84
CA ALA A 141 -23.03 13.82 -1.42
C ALA A 141 -22.45 12.41 -1.36
N ARG A 142 -23.28 11.44 -0.95
CA ARG A 142 -22.92 10.01 -0.81
C ARG A 142 -23.99 9.18 -1.49
N ILE A 143 -23.68 8.68 -2.68
CA ILE A 143 -24.64 8.02 -3.56
C ILE A 143 -24.21 6.57 -3.77
N ALA A 144 -25.07 5.63 -3.39
CA ALA A 144 -24.85 4.23 -3.69
C ALA A 144 -24.95 3.98 -5.20
N VAL A 145 -24.01 3.19 -5.71
CA VAL A 145 -23.89 2.81 -7.11
C VAL A 145 -24.15 1.32 -7.25
N ASP A 146 -25.15 0.95 -8.06
CA ASP A 146 -25.49 -0.44 -8.35
C ASP A 146 -24.37 -1.08 -9.18
N PRO A 147 -23.87 -2.28 -8.82
CA PRO A 147 -22.76 -2.91 -9.53
C PRO A 147 -23.09 -3.39 -10.95
N ASN A 148 -24.37 -3.62 -11.27
CA ASN A 148 -24.79 -4.07 -12.61
C ASN A 148 -24.91 -2.91 -13.59
N THR A 149 -25.42 -1.77 -13.11
CA THR A 149 -25.63 -0.58 -13.95
C THR A 149 -24.40 0.34 -13.92
N GLY A 150 -23.78 0.49 -12.76
CA GLY A 150 -22.68 1.43 -12.55
C GLY A 150 -23.12 2.89 -12.53
N ILE A 151 -22.20 3.79 -12.87
CA ILE A 151 -22.49 5.21 -13.05
C ILE A 151 -22.82 5.47 -14.51
N ASP A 152 -24.08 5.27 -14.88
CA ASP A 152 -24.64 5.70 -16.16
C ASP A 152 -25.02 7.20 -16.13
N ALA A 153 -25.59 7.71 -17.22
CA ALA A 153 -25.97 9.13 -17.30
C ALA A 153 -26.98 9.56 -16.23
N ALA A 154 -27.91 8.68 -15.85
CA ALA A 154 -28.92 8.99 -14.82
C ALA A 154 -28.28 9.01 -13.43
N LYS A 155 -27.40 8.06 -13.13
CA LYS A 155 -26.66 8.01 -11.86
C LYS A 155 -25.67 9.17 -11.75
N ALA A 156 -24.99 9.53 -12.83
CA ALA A 156 -24.10 10.69 -12.85
C ALA A 156 -24.88 11.99 -12.59
N GLN A 157 -26.06 12.14 -13.17
CA GLN A 157 -26.96 13.27 -12.93
C GLN A 157 -27.41 13.32 -11.46
N GLU A 158 -27.80 12.18 -10.89
CA GLU A 158 -28.15 12.06 -9.47
C GLU A 158 -26.99 12.51 -8.55
N ILE A 159 -25.75 12.13 -8.87
CA ILE A 159 -24.56 12.53 -8.10
C ILE A 159 -24.36 14.05 -8.13
N VAL A 160 -24.41 14.66 -9.31
CA VAL A 160 -24.18 16.11 -9.42
C VAL A 160 -25.33 16.94 -8.84
N ASP A 161 -26.56 16.44 -8.93
CA ASP A 161 -27.73 17.06 -8.31
C ASP A 161 -27.64 17.00 -6.78
N ALA A 162 -27.26 15.85 -6.23
CA ALA A 162 -27.10 15.67 -4.79
C ALA A 162 -25.95 16.51 -4.21
N ALA A 163 -24.88 16.71 -4.98
CA ALA A 163 -23.77 17.59 -4.60
C ALA A 163 -24.08 19.09 -4.76
N GLY A 164 -25.24 19.45 -5.34
CA GLY A 164 -25.70 20.83 -5.45
C GLY A 164 -24.94 21.67 -6.49
N PHE A 165 -24.41 21.05 -7.54
CA PHE A 165 -23.76 21.78 -8.64
C PHE A 165 -24.74 22.67 -9.39
N ASP A 166 -24.21 23.72 -10.03
CA ASP A 166 -25.00 24.66 -10.80
C ASP A 166 -25.39 24.03 -12.15
N ASP A 167 -26.61 24.29 -12.63
CA ASP A 167 -27.14 23.66 -13.86
C ASP A 167 -26.25 23.84 -15.09
N ALA A 168 -25.46 24.92 -15.14
CA ALA A 168 -24.50 25.19 -16.21
C ALA A 168 -23.33 24.20 -16.25
N ASP A 169 -22.92 23.66 -15.09
CA ASP A 169 -21.74 22.80 -14.97
C ASP A 169 -22.08 21.31 -14.88
N LYS A 170 -23.31 20.97 -14.45
CA LYS A 170 -23.76 19.58 -14.20
C LYS A 170 -23.44 18.63 -15.34
N ALA A 171 -23.73 19.02 -16.58
CA ALA A 171 -23.52 18.15 -17.73
C ALA A 171 -22.03 17.81 -17.95
N ALA A 172 -21.15 18.80 -17.81
CA ALA A 172 -19.71 18.62 -17.99
C ALA A 172 -19.11 17.77 -16.85
N ILE A 173 -19.54 18.01 -15.61
CA ILE A 173 -19.08 17.26 -14.44
C ILE A 173 -19.58 15.81 -14.51
N ALA A 174 -20.85 15.59 -14.88
CA ALA A 174 -21.43 14.27 -15.02
C ALA A 174 -20.74 13.43 -16.12
N ASP A 175 -20.29 14.05 -17.22
CA ASP A 175 -19.48 13.38 -18.25
C ASP A 175 -18.14 12.88 -17.68
N VAL A 176 -17.43 13.73 -16.92
CA VAL A 176 -16.15 13.35 -16.30
C VAL A 176 -16.34 12.27 -15.24
N ILE A 177 -17.40 12.35 -14.44
CA ILE A 177 -17.76 11.31 -13.44
C ILE A 177 -17.98 9.94 -14.10
N GLN A 178 -18.67 9.87 -15.25
CA GLN A 178 -18.87 8.62 -15.99
C GLN A 178 -17.55 8.05 -16.53
N LYS A 179 -16.63 8.90 -16.95
CA LYS A 179 -15.28 8.48 -17.39
C LYS A 179 -14.45 7.96 -16.21
N LEU A 180 -14.52 8.60 -15.04
CA LEU A 180 -13.88 8.11 -13.82
C LEU A 180 -14.46 6.77 -13.36
N TRP A 181 -15.77 6.56 -13.53
CA TRP A 181 -16.37 5.23 -13.35
C TRP A 181 -15.84 4.19 -14.34
N THR A 182 -15.62 4.59 -15.60
CA THR A 182 -15.02 3.71 -16.59
C THR A 182 -13.62 3.27 -16.16
N VAL A 183 -12.80 4.19 -15.65
CA VAL A 183 -11.51 3.86 -15.04
C VAL A 183 -11.68 2.85 -13.90
N TYR A 184 -12.57 3.15 -12.95
CA TYR A 184 -12.80 2.29 -11.78
C TYR A 184 -13.15 0.84 -12.19
N ARG A 185 -14.07 0.71 -13.17
CA ARG A 185 -14.58 -0.58 -13.62
C ARG A 185 -13.61 -1.34 -14.51
N GLU A 186 -13.01 -0.68 -15.50
CA GLU A 186 -12.15 -1.34 -16.50
C GLU A 186 -10.76 -1.68 -15.96
N GLU A 187 -10.29 -0.98 -14.93
CA GLU A 187 -8.98 -1.23 -14.31
C GLU A 187 -9.11 -2.01 -12.99
N ASP A 188 -10.29 -2.53 -12.64
CA ASP A 188 -10.57 -3.21 -11.35
C ASP A 188 -10.04 -2.42 -10.14
N ALA A 189 -10.36 -1.13 -10.11
CA ALA A 189 -9.99 -0.29 -8.99
C ALA A 189 -10.84 -0.61 -7.75
N THR A 190 -10.24 -0.47 -6.58
CA THR A 190 -10.95 -0.44 -5.29
C THR A 190 -11.22 1.01 -4.84
N LEU A 191 -10.47 1.97 -5.39
CA LEU A 191 -10.62 3.40 -5.20
C LEU A 191 -10.23 4.14 -6.48
N VAL A 192 -11.08 5.08 -6.91
CA VAL A 192 -10.70 6.18 -7.81
C VAL A 192 -11.13 7.47 -7.13
N GLU A 193 -10.18 8.37 -6.88
CA GLU A 193 -10.39 9.66 -6.25
C GLU A 193 -9.71 10.76 -7.06
N VAL A 194 -10.40 11.89 -7.22
CA VAL A 194 -9.89 13.10 -7.85
C VAL A 194 -10.08 14.26 -6.88
N ASN A 195 -8.96 14.81 -6.40
CA ASN A 195 -8.96 15.90 -5.42
C ASN A 195 -7.76 16.83 -5.61
N PRO A 196 -7.91 17.98 -6.32
CA PRO A 196 -9.17 18.52 -6.81
C PRO A 196 -9.55 18.05 -8.21
N LEU A 197 -10.86 17.91 -8.43
CA LEU A 197 -11.49 17.99 -9.75
C LEU A 197 -11.77 19.47 -10.03
N VAL A 198 -11.14 20.03 -11.06
CA VAL A 198 -11.10 21.49 -11.27
C VAL A 198 -12.03 21.91 -12.39
N LYS A 199 -12.75 23.01 -12.16
CA LYS A 199 -13.31 23.84 -13.23
C LYS A 199 -12.31 24.93 -13.58
N THR A 200 -11.88 25.00 -14.83
CA THR A 200 -10.98 26.06 -15.30
C THR A 200 -11.74 27.37 -15.53
N GLU A 201 -11.02 28.49 -15.62
CA GLU A 201 -11.59 29.77 -16.06
C GLU A 201 -12.22 29.70 -17.47
N ASP A 202 -11.79 28.75 -18.29
CA ASP A 202 -12.34 28.50 -19.63
C ASP A 202 -13.61 27.62 -19.59
N GLY A 203 -13.99 27.11 -18.41
CA GLY A 203 -15.17 26.28 -18.17
C GLY A 203 -14.95 24.78 -18.31
N ASP A 204 -13.72 24.34 -18.58
CA ASP A 204 -13.39 22.92 -18.70
C ASP A 204 -13.33 22.22 -17.34
N ILE A 205 -13.80 20.98 -17.27
CA ILE A 205 -13.68 20.12 -16.08
C ILE A 205 -12.49 19.18 -16.25
N VAL A 206 -11.52 19.25 -15.34
CA VAL A 206 -10.23 18.57 -15.46
C VAL A 206 -9.82 17.92 -14.14
N ALA A 207 -9.36 16.67 -14.18
CA ALA A 207 -8.76 16.00 -13.04
C ALA A 207 -7.33 16.52 -12.83
N LEU A 208 -7.09 17.27 -11.75
CA LEU A 208 -5.80 17.92 -11.49
C LEU A 208 -4.85 17.07 -10.63
N ASP A 209 -5.41 16.28 -9.71
CA ASP A 209 -4.70 15.30 -8.89
C ASP A 209 -5.59 14.08 -8.71
N GLY A 210 -4.99 12.89 -8.78
CA GLY A 210 -5.68 11.62 -8.86
C GLY A 210 -5.04 10.58 -7.96
N LYS A 211 -5.87 9.87 -7.21
CA LYS A 211 -5.47 8.71 -6.42
C LYS A 211 -6.26 7.50 -6.89
N VAL A 212 -5.55 6.44 -7.28
CA VAL A 212 -6.13 5.19 -7.74
C VAL A 212 -5.51 4.05 -6.97
N THR A 213 -6.36 3.16 -6.45
CA THR A 213 -5.96 1.90 -5.84
C THR A 213 -6.56 0.76 -6.64
N LEU A 214 -5.72 -0.15 -7.14
CA LEU A 214 -6.11 -1.31 -7.94
C LEU A 214 -6.25 -2.56 -7.06
N ASP A 215 -7.20 -3.44 -7.37
CA ASP A 215 -7.33 -4.75 -6.76
C ASP A 215 -6.25 -5.71 -7.29
N GLU A 216 -5.29 -6.07 -6.44
CA GLU A 216 -4.20 -7.00 -6.79
C GLU A 216 -4.72 -8.39 -7.15
N ASN A 217 -5.89 -8.78 -6.66
CA ASN A 217 -6.50 -10.07 -7.01
C ASN A 217 -6.97 -10.11 -8.47
N ALA A 218 -7.15 -8.96 -9.12
CA ALA A 218 -7.53 -8.87 -10.52
C ALA A 218 -6.33 -8.84 -11.49
N GLY A 219 -5.08 -8.87 -10.98
CA GLY A 219 -3.88 -8.75 -11.81
C GLY A 219 -3.79 -9.78 -12.94
N PHE A 220 -4.36 -10.98 -12.77
CA PHE A 220 -4.37 -12.04 -13.79
C PHE A 220 -5.06 -11.65 -15.11
N ARG A 221 -5.92 -10.62 -15.10
CA ARG A 221 -6.61 -10.12 -16.30
C ARG A 221 -6.15 -8.73 -16.74
N HIS A 222 -5.11 -8.21 -16.09
CA HIS A 222 -4.54 -6.88 -16.35
C HIS A 222 -3.02 -6.97 -16.51
N ALA A 223 -2.57 -7.48 -17.66
CA ALA A 223 -1.14 -7.64 -17.95
C ALA A 223 -0.36 -6.30 -17.85
N ASP A 224 -1.02 -5.17 -18.13
CA ASP A 224 -0.41 -3.84 -18.07
C ASP A 224 -0.15 -3.36 -16.63
N HIS A 225 -0.80 -3.95 -15.61
CA HIS A 225 -0.65 -3.52 -14.21
C HIS A 225 0.71 -3.86 -13.62
N GLU A 226 1.38 -4.90 -14.11
CA GLU A 226 2.72 -5.28 -13.64
C GLU A 226 3.72 -4.12 -13.84
N ALA A 227 3.59 -3.36 -14.94
CA ALA A 227 4.42 -2.20 -15.22
C ALA A 227 4.14 -0.98 -14.32
N LEU A 228 3.02 -1.00 -13.58
CA LEU A 228 2.66 0.05 -12.63
C LEU A 228 3.24 -0.20 -11.23
N GLU A 229 3.74 -1.41 -10.96
CA GLU A 229 4.28 -1.75 -9.66
C GLU A 229 5.57 -0.97 -9.35
N ASP A 230 5.62 -0.39 -8.16
CA ASP A 230 6.81 0.30 -7.68
C ASP A 230 7.78 -0.70 -7.06
N THR A 231 8.69 -1.21 -7.89
CA THR A 231 9.74 -2.13 -7.44
C THR A 231 10.95 -1.39 -6.87
N ALA A 232 11.11 -0.10 -7.16
CA ALA A 232 12.30 0.66 -6.79
C ALA A 232 12.37 0.98 -5.28
N HIS A 233 11.20 1.04 -4.62
CA HIS A 233 11.10 1.38 -3.19
C HIS A 233 10.61 0.23 -2.31
N ALA A 234 10.48 -0.99 -2.86
CA ALA A 234 10.11 -2.16 -2.07
C ALA A 234 11.23 -2.55 -1.08
N ASP A 235 10.90 -2.93 0.15
CA ASP A 235 11.90 -3.48 1.06
C ASP A 235 12.48 -4.77 0.45
N PRO A 236 13.81 -4.96 0.42
CA PRO A 236 14.42 -6.14 -0.19
C PRO A 236 13.90 -7.47 0.34
N LEU A 237 13.48 -7.52 1.62
CA LEU A 237 12.89 -8.70 2.24
C LEU A 237 11.48 -8.97 1.74
N GLU A 238 10.67 -7.92 1.55
CA GLU A 238 9.33 -8.02 0.96
C GLU A 238 9.41 -8.47 -0.50
N ALA A 239 10.36 -7.95 -1.27
CA ALA A 239 10.62 -8.39 -2.64
C ALA A 239 11.04 -9.87 -2.70
N ALA A 240 12.02 -10.27 -1.89
CA ALA A 240 12.48 -11.66 -1.83
C ALA A 240 11.40 -12.64 -1.33
N ALA A 241 10.53 -12.20 -0.42
CA ALA A 241 9.37 -12.97 0.02
C ALA A 241 8.34 -13.13 -1.11
N LYS A 242 8.04 -12.07 -1.85
CA LYS A 242 7.11 -12.08 -2.98
C LYS A 242 7.56 -13.06 -4.07
N GLU A 243 8.84 -13.09 -4.42
CA GLU A 243 9.42 -14.06 -5.37
C GLU A 243 9.18 -15.52 -4.96
N LYS A 244 9.07 -15.76 -3.65
CA LYS A 244 8.82 -17.07 -3.04
C LYS A 244 7.32 -17.32 -2.76
N ASN A 245 6.44 -16.42 -3.21
CA ASN A 245 5.00 -16.44 -2.96
C ASN A 245 4.65 -16.45 -1.46
N LEU A 246 5.40 -15.68 -0.66
CA LEU A 246 5.17 -15.51 0.77
C LEU A 246 4.53 -14.15 1.06
N ASN A 247 3.53 -14.12 1.94
CA ASN A 247 2.93 -12.87 2.41
C ASN A 247 3.76 -12.34 3.58
N TYR A 248 4.66 -11.41 3.29
CA TYR A 248 5.57 -10.81 4.26
C TYR A 248 5.36 -9.30 4.35
N VAL A 249 5.40 -8.76 5.57
CA VAL A 249 5.44 -7.31 5.81
C VAL A 249 6.45 -7.04 6.90
N LYS A 250 7.39 -6.13 6.65
CA LYS A 250 8.40 -5.77 7.65
C LYS A 250 7.83 -4.82 8.70
N LEU A 251 8.21 -5.00 9.95
CA LEU A 251 7.86 -4.15 11.08
C LEU A 251 9.15 -3.72 11.81
N ASP A 252 9.04 -2.75 12.72
CA ASP A 252 10.15 -2.33 13.59
C ASP A 252 10.09 -3.12 14.91
N GLY A 253 10.92 -4.15 15.03
CA GLY A 253 10.89 -5.08 16.14
C GLY A 253 12.07 -6.04 16.17
N SER A 254 11.98 -7.06 17.04
CA SER A 254 13.09 -7.98 17.31
C SER A 254 12.71 -9.45 17.34
N VAL A 255 11.40 -9.76 17.37
CA VAL A 255 10.89 -11.13 17.34
C VAL A 255 10.34 -11.41 15.94
N GLY A 256 11.06 -12.22 15.16
CA GLY A 256 10.60 -12.65 13.84
C GLY A 256 9.42 -13.61 13.99
N ILE A 257 8.34 -13.42 13.23
CA ILE A 257 7.11 -14.21 13.33
C ILE A 257 6.91 -15.02 12.06
N ILE A 258 6.60 -16.31 12.23
CA ILE A 258 6.15 -17.19 11.16
C ILE A 258 4.91 -17.92 11.62
N GLY A 259 3.83 -17.87 10.84
CA GLY A 259 2.65 -18.69 11.12
C GLY A 259 1.82 -18.94 9.88
N ASN A 260 0.77 -19.74 10.02
CA ASN A 260 -0.13 -20.08 8.91
C ASN A 260 -1.53 -19.49 9.13
N GLY A 261 -2.02 -18.80 8.10
CA GLY A 261 -3.27 -18.07 8.10
C GLY A 261 -3.13 -16.67 8.71
N ALA A 262 -3.43 -15.64 7.92
CA ALA A 262 -3.30 -14.24 8.30
C ALA A 262 -3.90 -13.89 9.69
N GLY A 263 -5.07 -14.45 10.03
CA GLY A 263 -5.69 -14.24 11.34
C GLY A 263 -4.83 -14.73 12.51
N LEU A 264 -4.25 -15.93 12.40
CA LEU A 264 -3.39 -16.49 13.45
C LEU A 264 -2.08 -15.70 13.54
N VAL A 265 -1.49 -15.31 12.39
CA VAL A 265 -0.26 -14.52 12.36
C VAL A 265 -0.49 -13.17 13.03
N MET A 266 -1.57 -12.44 12.69
CA MET A 266 -1.91 -11.17 13.34
C MET A 266 -2.11 -11.33 14.86
N SER A 267 -2.86 -12.35 15.30
CA SER A 267 -2.98 -12.63 16.74
C SER A 267 -1.63 -12.97 17.39
N THR A 268 -0.71 -13.57 16.63
CA THR A 268 0.66 -13.85 17.08
C THR A 268 1.47 -12.57 17.28
N LEU A 269 1.30 -11.58 16.40
CA LEU A 269 1.88 -10.26 16.58
C LEU A 269 1.40 -9.64 17.91
N ASP A 270 0.09 -9.68 18.15
CA ASP A 270 -0.53 -9.07 19.34
C ASP A 270 -0.02 -9.70 20.64
N VAL A 271 -0.04 -11.04 20.75
CA VAL A 271 0.43 -11.72 21.97
C VAL A 271 1.92 -11.53 22.21
N VAL A 272 2.74 -11.42 21.15
CA VAL A 272 4.17 -11.12 21.28
C VAL A 272 4.39 -9.68 21.71
N ALA A 273 3.63 -8.72 21.15
CA ALA A 273 3.70 -7.32 21.58
C ALA A 273 3.31 -7.18 23.06
N TYR A 274 2.22 -7.83 23.50
CA TYR A 274 1.81 -7.83 24.90
C TYR A 274 2.85 -8.48 25.81
N ALA A 275 3.36 -9.67 25.45
CA ALA A 275 4.38 -10.33 26.26
C ALA A 275 5.70 -9.54 26.29
N GLY A 276 6.01 -8.83 25.20
CA GLY A 276 7.19 -8.00 25.06
C GLY A 276 7.24 -6.81 26.02
N GLU A 277 6.10 -6.32 26.50
CA GLU A 277 6.04 -5.28 27.55
C GLU A 277 6.81 -5.70 28.81
N GLU A 278 6.81 -6.99 29.15
CA GLU A 278 7.57 -7.52 30.30
C GLU A 278 9.08 -7.58 30.06
N PHE A 279 9.52 -7.56 28.80
CA PHE A 279 10.91 -7.80 28.38
C PHE A 279 11.53 -6.57 27.70
N GLY A 280 11.26 -5.39 28.23
CA GLY A 280 11.84 -4.14 27.73
C GLY A 280 11.21 -3.67 26.41
N GLY A 281 9.96 -4.05 26.15
CA GLY A 281 9.20 -3.62 24.98
C GLY A 281 9.64 -4.29 23.68
N GLN A 282 10.03 -5.57 23.72
CA GLN A 282 10.27 -6.33 22.48
C GLN A 282 9.00 -6.37 21.64
N LYS A 283 9.14 -6.29 20.32
CA LYS A 283 8.01 -6.26 19.39
C LYS A 283 8.20 -7.28 18.26
N PRO A 284 7.10 -7.68 17.60
CA PRO A 284 7.19 -8.41 16.35
C PRO A 284 8.00 -7.62 15.31
N ALA A 285 8.95 -8.28 14.66
CA ALA A 285 9.80 -7.70 13.62
C ALA A 285 9.15 -7.77 12.23
N ASN A 286 8.13 -8.60 12.06
CA ASN A 286 7.46 -8.79 10.77
C ASN A 286 6.09 -9.47 10.94
N PHE A 287 5.30 -9.42 9.88
CA PHE A 287 4.25 -10.38 9.56
C PHE A 287 4.79 -11.37 8.53
N LEU A 288 4.56 -12.67 8.71
CA LEU A 288 4.80 -13.68 7.66
C LEU A 288 3.75 -14.79 7.74
N ASP A 289 2.91 -14.86 6.71
CA ASP A 289 1.94 -15.94 6.51
C ASP A 289 2.41 -16.92 5.42
N ILE A 290 2.66 -18.16 5.82
CA ILE A 290 3.06 -19.26 4.93
C ILE A 290 1.87 -19.96 4.24
N GLY A 291 0.64 -19.55 4.54
CA GLY A 291 -0.60 -20.09 4.00
C GLY A 291 -1.03 -21.42 4.61
N GLY A 292 -2.26 -21.84 4.31
CA GLY A 292 -2.89 -23.03 4.92
C GLY A 292 -2.38 -24.39 4.41
N GLY A 293 -1.56 -24.41 3.36
CA GLY A 293 -1.00 -25.62 2.72
C GLY A 293 0.53 -25.61 2.63
N ALA A 294 1.21 -24.91 3.53
CA ALA A 294 2.66 -24.77 3.53
C ALA A 294 3.38 -26.13 3.53
N SER A 295 4.33 -26.30 2.61
CA SER A 295 5.26 -27.43 2.55
C SER A 295 6.50 -27.17 3.40
N ALA A 296 7.35 -28.19 3.57
CA ALA A 296 8.67 -28.03 4.19
C ALA A 296 9.52 -26.95 3.49
N GLU A 297 9.43 -26.85 2.16
CA GLU A 297 10.13 -25.84 1.37
C GLU A 297 9.61 -24.42 1.66
N VAL A 298 8.30 -24.23 1.74
CA VAL A 298 7.69 -22.92 2.08
C VAL A 298 8.14 -22.48 3.48
N MET A 299 8.16 -23.40 4.45
CA MET A 299 8.64 -23.13 5.81
C MET A 299 10.12 -22.73 5.83
N ALA A 300 10.97 -23.47 5.09
CA ALA A 300 12.40 -23.15 5.00
C ALA A 300 12.67 -21.80 4.32
N ASN A 301 11.93 -21.51 3.25
CA ASN A 301 11.95 -20.22 2.57
C ASN A 301 11.56 -19.08 3.51
N GLY A 302 10.48 -19.26 4.29
CA GLY A 302 10.05 -18.29 5.28
C GLY A 302 11.11 -18.04 6.34
N LEU A 303 11.70 -19.11 6.90
CA LEU A 303 12.75 -18.98 7.90
C LEU A 303 13.98 -18.24 7.35
N HIS A 304 14.39 -18.54 6.12
CA HIS A 304 15.50 -17.84 5.48
C HIS A 304 15.25 -16.33 5.33
N ILE A 305 14.02 -15.92 4.95
CA ILE A 305 13.64 -14.50 4.88
C ILE A 305 13.76 -13.85 6.27
N ILE A 306 13.16 -14.44 7.30
CA ILE A 306 13.20 -13.89 8.66
C ILE A 306 14.64 -13.74 9.17
N LEU A 307 15.46 -14.77 8.94
CA LEU A 307 16.84 -14.78 9.43
C LEU A 307 17.76 -13.89 8.58
N SER A 308 17.37 -13.47 7.39
CA SER A 308 18.13 -12.46 6.65
C SER A 308 17.95 -11.04 7.21
N ASP A 309 16.96 -10.81 8.08
CA ASP A 309 16.74 -9.51 8.72
C ASP A 309 17.66 -9.32 9.95
N PRO A 310 18.59 -8.35 9.95
CA PRO A 310 19.52 -8.13 11.06
C PRO A 310 18.84 -7.62 12.35
N GLN A 311 17.61 -7.10 12.30
CA GLN A 311 16.92 -6.66 13.53
C GLN A 311 16.39 -7.84 14.36
N VAL A 312 16.20 -9.00 13.72
CA VAL A 312 15.61 -10.18 14.35
C VAL A 312 16.61 -10.82 15.32
N LYS A 313 16.19 -10.98 16.57
CA LYS A 313 16.97 -11.58 17.67
C LYS A 313 16.45 -12.94 18.11
N SER A 314 15.19 -13.24 17.84
CA SER A 314 14.59 -14.56 18.04
C SER A 314 13.46 -14.77 17.04
N VAL A 315 13.09 -16.02 16.79
CA VAL A 315 11.98 -16.34 15.88
C VAL A 315 10.91 -17.11 16.63
N PHE A 316 9.65 -16.73 16.47
CA PHE A 316 8.49 -17.48 16.93
C PHE A 316 7.75 -18.09 15.73
N VAL A 317 7.81 -19.42 15.65
CA VAL A 317 7.03 -20.22 14.70
C VAL A 317 5.75 -20.71 15.38
N ASN A 318 4.60 -20.17 14.99
CA ASN A 318 3.30 -20.53 15.52
C ASN A 318 2.44 -21.16 14.43
N VAL A 319 2.31 -22.48 14.45
CA VAL A 319 1.54 -23.22 13.46
C VAL A 319 0.40 -23.98 14.09
N PHE A 320 -0.79 -23.78 13.54
CA PHE A 320 -1.94 -24.63 13.77
C PHE A 320 -2.15 -25.52 12.55
N GLY A 321 -1.78 -26.79 12.67
CA GLY A 321 -1.90 -27.81 11.65
C GLY A 321 -3.35 -28.11 11.29
N GLY A 322 -3.68 -27.93 10.02
CA GLY A 322 -4.95 -28.27 9.40
C GLY A 322 -4.68 -29.12 8.16
N ILE A 323 -4.71 -28.47 6.99
CA ILE A 323 -4.24 -29.06 5.72
C ILE A 323 -2.72 -29.26 5.79
N THR A 324 -1.97 -28.24 6.22
CA THR A 324 -0.57 -28.39 6.62
C THR A 324 -0.48 -29.30 7.85
N SER A 325 0.29 -30.38 7.77
CA SER A 325 0.55 -31.28 8.91
C SER A 325 1.76 -30.81 9.72
N CYS A 326 1.72 -30.97 11.04
CA CYS A 326 2.78 -30.50 11.93
C CYS A 326 4.13 -31.21 11.70
N ASP A 327 4.14 -32.45 11.23
CA ASP A 327 5.35 -33.18 10.85
C ASP A 327 6.03 -32.58 9.61
N ALA A 328 5.27 -32.12 8.61
CA ALA A 328 5.83 -31.44 7.44
C ALA A 328 6.50 -30.13 7.84
N VAL A 329 5.88 -29.37 8.76
CA VAL A 329 6.45 -28.13 9.31
C VAL A 329 7.69 -28.42 10.14
N ALA A 330 7.65 -29.43 11.02
CA ALA A 330 8.81 -29.84 11.80
C ALA A 330 9.99 -30.24 10.91
N ASN A 331 9.76 -31.02 9.86
CA ASN A 331 10.77 -31.37 8.87
C ASN A 331 11.32 -30.14 8.12
N GLY A 332 10.45 -29.17 7.79
CA GLY A 332 10.87 -27.89 7.20
C GLY A 332 11.79 -27.08 8.12
N ILE A 333 11.47 -27.01 9.41
CA ILE A 333 12.32 -26.34 10.42
C ILE A 333 13.67 -27.04 10.52
N VAL A 334 13.68 -28.37 10.65
CA VAL A 334 14.93 -29.16 10.73
C VAL A 334 15.78 -28.96 9.49
N GLY A 335 15.19 -29.11 8.30
CA GLY A 335 15.91 -28.94 7.04
C GLY A 335 16.46 -27.53 6.84
N ALA A 336 15.74 -26.50 7.29
CA ALA A 336 16.21 -25.12 7.22
C ALA A 336 17.40 -24.88 8.17
N LEU A 337 17.34 -25.38 9.40
CA LEU A 337 18.46 -25.29 10.35
C LEU A 337 19.70 -26.02 9.83
N ASP A 338 19.52 -27.21 9.24
CA ASP A 338 20.63 -27.98 8.67
C ASP A 338 21.26 -27.26 7.46
N ALA A 339 20.47 -26.53 6.66
CA ALA A 339 20.97 -25.75 5.53
C ALA A 339 21.70 -24.46 5.95
N LEU A 340 21.26 -23.82 7.04
CA LEU A 340 21.87 -22.61 7.58
C LEU A 340 23.18 -22.90 8.33
N GLY A 341 23.31 -24.10 8.89
CA GLY A 341 24.53 -24.55 9.56
C GLY A 341 24.83 -23.78 10.85
N ASP A 342 26.09 -23.88 11.31
CA ASP A 342 26.54 -23.36 12.61
C ASP A 342 26.66 -21.82 12.68
N GLU A 343 26.50 -21.12 11.54
CA GLU A 343 26.53 -19.64 11.51
C GLU A 343 25.24 -19.02 12.06
N GLU A 344 24.14 -19.77 12.08
CA GLU A 344 22.90 -19.32 12.69
C GLU A 344 22.93 -19.52 14.21
N ASN A 345 22.64 -18.47 14.96
CA ASN A 345 22.71 -18.47 16.43
C ASN A 345 21.42 -17.94 17.09
N ARG A 346 20.43 -17.52 16.30
CA ARG A 346 19.19 -16.97 16.84
C ARG A 346 18.27 -18.10 17.32
N PRO A 347 17.69 -17.98 18.52
CA PRO A 347 16.79 -18.99 19.04
C PRO A 347 15.44 -19.00 18.32
N LEU A 348 14.92 -20.20 18.12
CA LEU A 348 13.60 -20.48 17.56
C LEU A 348 12.69 -21.00 18.67
N VAL A 349 11.57 -20.33 18.90
CA VAL A 349 10.48 -20.83 19.72
C VAL A 349 9.42 -21.38 18.78
N VAL A 350 9.00 -22.62 19.01
CA VAL A 350 8.07 -23.33 18.13
C VAL A 350 6.86 -23.77 18.92
N ARG A 351 5.67 -23.40 18.45
CA ARG A 351 4.41 -23.95 18.92
C ARG A 351 3.71 -24.64 17.74
N LEU A 352 3.50 -25.95 17.89
CA LEU A 352 2.73 -26.78 16.98
C LEU A 352 1.46 -27.26 17.68
N ASP A 353 0.34 -27.22 16.97
CA ASP A 353 -0.95 -27.75 17.40
C ASP A 353 -1.74 -28.29 16.20
N GLY A 354 -2.76 -29.12 16.43
CA GLY A 354 -3.61 -29.66 15.36
C GLY A 354 -3.08 -30.94 14.71
N ASN A 355 -3.22 -31.03 13.38
CA ASN A 355 -2.99 -32.27 12.62
C ASN A 355 -1.55 -32.80 12.75
N ASN A 356 -1.41 -34.05 13.17
CA ASN A 356 -0.15 -34.77 13.38
C ASN A 356 0.85 -34.07 14.33
N VAL A 357 0.34 -33.33 15.31
CA VAL A 357 1.16 -32.56 16.27
C VAL A 357 2.14 -33.41 17.06
N GLU A 358 1.72 -34.61 17.51
CA GLU A 358 2.57 -35.50 18.30
C GLU A 358 3.82 -35.93 17.51
N GLU A 359 3.65 -36.23 16.22
CA GLU A 359 4.76 -36.57 15.34
C GLU A 359 5.67 -35.36 15.06
N GLY A 360 5.08 -34.19 14.79
CA GLY A 360 5.86 -32.96 14.62
C GLY A 360 6.70 -32.62 15.86
N ARG A 361 6.14 -32.79 17.06
CA ARG A 361 6.88 -32.62 18.32
C ARG A 361 7.97 -33.68 18.48
N ARG A 362 7.70 -34.94 18.13
CA ARG A 362 8.69 -36.03 18.15
C ARG A 362 9.89 -35.70 17.26
N ILE A 363 9.66 -35.24 16.02
CA ILE A 363 10.72 -34.86 15.08
C ILE A 363 11.63 -33.76 15.66
N LEU A 364 11.04 -32.71 16.23
CA LEU A 364 11.81 -31.62 16.85
C LEU A 364 12.59 -32.08 18.09
N GLN A 365 11.98 -32.94 18.91
CA GLN A 365 12.61 -33.53 20.09
C GLN A 365 13.79 -34.45 19.73
N GLU A 366 13.65 -35.27 18.69
CA GLU A 366 14.72 -36.16 18.22
C GLU A 366 15.90 -35.40 17.64
N ARG A 367 15.65 -34.30 16.91
CA ARG A 367 16.72 -33.42 16.43
C ARG A 367 17.46 -32.75 17.59
N ASN A 368 16.75 -32.45 18.68
CA ASN A 368 17.25 -31.84 19.91
C ASN A 368 18.19 -30.65 19.64
N HIS A 369 17.80 -29.76 18.73
CA HIS A 369 18.63 -28.65 18.31
C HIS A 369 18.73 -27.61 19.43
N PRO A 370 19.93 -27.11 19.81
CA PRO A 370 20.11 -26.21 20.95
C PRO A 370 19.38 -24.87 20.81
N LEU A 371 19.12 -24.43 19.58
CA LEU A 371 18.38 -23.19 19.30
C LEU A 371 16.86 -23.36 19.36
N VAL A 372 16.32 -24.58 19.35
CA VAL A 372 14.89 -24.81 19.25
C VAL A 372 14.28 -25.06 20.63
N THR A 373 13.32 -24.22 21.02
CA THR A 373 12.49 -24.40 22.21
C THR A 373 11.06 -24.67 21.77
N VAL A 374 10.48 -25.80 22.20
CA VAL A 374 9.07 -26.13 21.89
C VAL A 374 8.20 -25.73 23.07
N GLU A 375 7.13 -24.98 22.79
CA GLU A 375 6.19 -24.48 23.80
C GLU A 375 4.76 -24.98 23.50
N PRO A 376 3.99 -25.38 24.53
CA PRO A 376 2.68 -26.00 24.32
C PRO A 376 1.56 -24.98 24.05
N THR A 377 1.76 -23.73 24.46
CA THR A 377 0.73 -22.67 24.35
C THR A 377 1.29 -21.48 23.58
N MET A 378 0.38 -20.76 22.93
CA MET A 378 0.72 -19.55 22.18
C MET A 378 1.27 -18.45 23.10
N ASP A 379 0.66 -18.23 24.27
CA ASP A 379 1.12 -17.23 25.24
C ASP A 379 2.50 -17.57 25.82
N GLY A 380 2.71 -18.85 26.17
CA GLY A 380 4.01 -19.33 26.66
C GLY A 380 5.11 -19.15 25.61
N ALA A 381 4.79 -19.51 24.35
CA ALA A 381 5.71 -19.35 23.24
C ALA A 381 6.03 -17.88 22.93
N ALA A 382 5.02 -17.00 22.93
CA ALA A 382 5.19 -15.58 22.73
C ALA A 382 6.06 -14.95 23.82
N ARG A 383 5.76 -15.24 25.09
CA ARG A 383 6.56 -14.82 26.24
C ARG A 383 8.00 -15.29 26.11
N ARG A 384 8.21 -16.55 25.76
CA ARG A 384 9.54 -17.14 25.63
C ARG A 384 10.34 -16.50 24.49
N ALA A 385 9.71 -16.24 23.34
CA ALA A 385 10.36 -15.58 22.22
C ALA A 385 10.77 -14.14 22.60
N ALA A 386 9.87 -13.37 23.22
CA ALA A 386 10.18 -12.03 23.69
C ALA A 386 11.31 -12.00 24.74
N GLU A 387 11.31 -12.94 25.70
CA GLU A 387 12.40 -13.08 26.68
C GLU A 387 13.75 -13.34 25.97
N LEU A 388 13.77 -14.21 24.96
CA LEU A 388 14.97 -14.56 24.21
C LEU A 388 15.48 -13.39 23.37
N ALA A 389 14.59 -12.63 22.73
CA ALA A 389 14.95 -11.42 21.98
C ALA A 389 15.52 -10.30 22.87
N ALA A 390 15.13 -10.25 24.15
CA ALA A 390 15.64 -9.27 25.10
C ALA A 390 17.04 -9.59 25.63
N ARG A 391 17.56 -10.79 25.36
CA ARG A 391 18.92 -11.18 25.80
C ARG A 391 19.98 -10.40 25.03
N PRO A 392 21.12 -10.07 25.65
CA PRO A 392 22.27 -9.54 24.93
C PRO A 392 22.71 -10.55 23.87
N ALA A 393 23.07 -10.08 22.68
CA ALA A 393 23.75 -10.93 21.69
C ALA A 393 25.08 -11.39 22.32
N ASN A 394 25.35 -12.71 22.27
CA ASN A 394 26.62 -13.29 22.72
C ASN A 394 27.74 -13.06 21.71
#